data_AF-I3REH4-F1
#
_entry.id   AF-I3REH4-F1
#
_cell.length_a   1.000
_cell.length_b   1.000
_cell.length_c   1.000
_cell.angle_alpha   90.00
_cell.angle_beta   90.00
_cell.angle_gamma   90.00
#
_symmetry.space_group_name_H-M   'P 1'
#
loop_
_entity.id
_entity.type
_entity.pdbx_description
1 polymer ?
#
loop_
_entity_poly.entity_id
_entity_poly.type
_entity_poly.pdbx_seq_one_letter_code
_entity_poly.pdbx_strand_id
1 'polypeptide(L)'
;MVRVKVEEDKLVNTLLKIHEVSEGNVEITIMKGKESVGEARLKGDSILLAFYSESPYIPEEVVLYIPKNEVVDAELIAELPFLIPNTIENVKEEERGDIIIVKFNATTREISGVSEFFPDEKPEVEVVLKRSSKTFGNHEELFIESIKIKGAKKEVKFQMSEHKL
;
A
#
# COMPACT_ATOMS: atom_id res chain seq x y z
N MET A 1 5.65 18.78 10.56
CA MET A 1 5.70 17.50 11.29
C MET A 1 4.57 17.50 12.32
N VAL A 2 3.50 16.76 12.05
CA VAL A 2 2.34 16.63 12.95
C VAL A 2 2.54 15.34 13.75
N ARG A 3 2.41 15.40 15.09
CA ARG A 3 2.53 14.24 15.99
C ARG A 3 1.15 13.89 16.54
N VAL A 4 0.68 12.66 16.31
CA VAL A 4 -0.62 12.21 16.81
C VAL A 4 -0.45 10.84 17.47
N LYS A 5 -1.06 10.65 18.66
CA LYS A 5 -1.06 9.38 19.41
C LYS A 5 -2.48 8.84 19.42
N VAL A 6 -2.72 7.67 18.81
CA VAL A 6 -4.07 7.35 18.35
C VAL A 6 -4.37 5.84 18.35
N GLU A 7 -5.59 5.45 18.75
CA GLU A 7 -6.19 4.11 18.50
C GLU A 7 -6.51 3.97 17.00
N GLU A 8 -6.50 2.75 16.43
CA GLU A 8 -6.63 2.46 14.98
C GLU A 8 -7.68 3.35 14.27
N ASP A 9 -8.93 3.30 14.75
CA ASP A 9 -10.05 4.08 14.18
C ASP A 9 -9.79 5.59 14.18
N LYS A 10 -9.16 6.10 15.24
CA LYS A 10 -8.88 7.53 15.35
C LYS A 10 -7.72 7.93 14.43
N LEU A 11 -6.78 7.03 14.07
CA LEU A 11 -5.70 7.30 13.12
C LEU A 11 -6.31 7.50 11.73
N VAL A 12 -7.12 6.52 11.29
CA VAL A 12 -7.82 6.58 10.00
C VAL A 12 -8.70 7.82 9.92
N ASN A 13 -9.50 8.09 10.96
CA ASN A 13 -10.33 9.31 11.01
C ASN A 13 -9.50 10.60 10.99
N THR A 14 -8.29 10.60 11.55
CA THR A 14 -7.39 11.76 11.48
C THR A 14 -6.86 11.94 10.05
N LEU A 15 -6.50 10.85 9.39
CA LEU A 15 -6.02 10.87 8.01
C LEU A 15 -7.12 11.30 7.04
N LEU A 16 -8.36 10.84 7.23
CA LEU A 16 -9.53 11.30 6.47
C LEU A 16 -9.76 12.81 6.64
N LYS A 17 -9.66 13.33 7.87
CA LYS A 17 -9.77 14.78 8.11
C LYS A 17 -8.63 15.59 7.50
N ILE A 18 -7.42 15.05 7.51
CA ILE A 18 -6.28 15.69 6.82
C ILE A 18 -6.54 15.69 5.32
N HIS A 19 -7.04 14.58 4.78
CA HIS A 19 -7.38 14.42 3.37
C HIS A 19 -8.38 15.48 2.89
N GLU A 20 -9.47 15.68 3.63
CA GLU A 20 -10.52 16.67 3.33
C GLU A 20 -10.01 18.12 3.21
N VAL A 21 -8.89 18.45 3.86
CA VAL A 21 -8.34 19.82 3.87
C VAL A 21 -7.03 19.96 3.10
N SER A 22 -6.52 18.87 2.53
CA SER A 22 -5.25 18.86 1.81
C SER A 22 -5.46 19.11 0.33
N GLU A 23 -4.64 19.98 -0.26
CA GLU A 23 -4.56 20.14 -1.72
C GLU A 23 -3.45 19.22 -2.26
N GLY A 24 -3.83 18.19 -3.02
CA GLY A 24 -2.90 17.28 -3.69
C GLY A 24 -2.44 16.10 -2.84
N ASN A 25 -1.38 15.42 -3.31
CA ASN A 25 -0.88 14.19 -2.69
C ASN A 25 -0.08 14.51 -1.42
N VAL A 26 -0.36 13.80 -0.33
CA VAL A 26 0.29 14.01 0.97
C VAL A 26 0.96 12.73 1.46
N GLU A 27 2.23 12.83 1.82
CA GLU A 27 2.97 11.76 2.50
C GLU A 27 3.14 12.10 3.99
N ILE A 28 2.83 11.14 4.86
CA ILE A 28 2.83 11.32 6.32
C ILE A 28 3.61 10.18 6.97
N THR A 29 4.61 10.51 7.77
CA THR A 29 5.31 9.51 8.60
C THR A 29 4.54 9.24 9.89
N ILE A 30 4.32 7.96 10.21
CA ILE A 30 3.64 7.51 11.43
C ILE A 30 4.71 7.16 12.48
N MET A 31 4.60 7.78 13.65
CA MET A 31 5.61 7.68 14.73
C MET A 31 5.04 7.01 15.98
N LYS A 32 5.78 6.06 16.56
CA LYS A 32 5.54 5.52 17.91
C LYS A 32 6.65 6.02 18.84
N GLY A 33 6.34 7.05 19.64
CA GLY A 33 7.35 7.70 20.47
C GLY A 33 8.38 8.46 19.63
N LYS A 34 9.61 7.94 19.54
CA LYS A 34 10.70 8.49 18.71
C LYS A 34 10.98 7.65 17.46
N GLU A 35 10.33 6.51 17.32
CA GLU A 35 10.56 5.55 16.25
C GLU A 35 9.54 5.76 15.13
N SER A 36 10.02 5.73 13.89
CA SER A 36 9.15 5.67 12.71
C SER A 36 8.66 4.24 12.57
N VAL A 37 7.34 4.03 12.57
CA VAL A 37 6.71 2.70 12.51
C VAL A 37 5.88 2.49 11.25
N GLY A 38 5.66 3.54 10.47
CA GLY A 38 4.81 3.46 9.28
C GLY A 38 4.82 4.73 8.46
N GLU A 39 4.11 4.68 7.35
CA GLU A 39 3.81 5.81 6.49
C GLU A 39 2.36 5.75 6.03
N ALA A 40 1.78 6.93 5.80
CA ALA A 40 0.50 7.10 5.15
C ALA A 40 0.68 7.94 3.88
N ARG A 41 -0.01 7.58 2.81
CA ARG A 41 -0.08 8.37 1.58
C ARG A 41 -1.54 8.66 1.26
N LEU A 42 -1.86 9.93 1.09
CA LEU A 42 -3.18 10.43 0.69
C LEU A 42 -3.10 10.83 -0.77
N LYS A 43 -3.93 10.22 -1.64
CA LYS A 43 -3.91 10.44 -3.09
C LYS A 43 -5.30 10.25 -3.69
N GLY A 44 -5.75 11.21 -4.49
CA GLY A 44 -7.13 11.20 -5.00
C GLY A 44 -8.10 11.26 -3.83
N ASP A 45 -9.04 10.30 -3.73
CA ASP A 45 -9.86 10.09 -2.52
C ASP A 45 -9.47 8.84 -1.73
N SER A 46 -8.24 8.35 -1.93
CA SER A 46 -7.75 7.12 -1.34
C SER A 46 -6.61 7.36 -0.34
N ILE A 47 -6.51 6.45 0.63
CA ILE A 47 -5.47 6.44 1.66
C ILE A 47 -4.74 5.10 1.61
N LEU A 48 -3.42 5.14 1.50
CA LEU A 48 -2.55 3.98 1.70
C LEU A 48 -1.86 4.10 3.05
N LEU A 49 -1.90 3.05 3.86
CA LEU A 49 -1.16 2.88 5.09
C LEU A 49 -0.17 1.74 4.95
N ALA A 50 1.07 1.95 5.36
CA ALA A 50 2.09 0.90 5.44
C ALA A 50 2.76 0.92 6.81
N PHE A 51 2.86 -0.23 7.45
CA PHE A 51 3.56 -0.40 8.74
C PHE A 51 4.77 -1.33 8.60
N TYR A 52 5.82 -1.00 9.32
CA TYR A 52 7.11 -1.69 9.29
C TYR A 52 7.45 -2.22 10.69
N SER A 53 7.94 -3.46 10.76
CA SER A 53 8.43 -4.06 12.01
C SER A 53 9.96 -4.22 11.99
N GLU A 54 10.44 -5.22 11.27
CA GLU A 54 11.86 -5.59 11.24
C GLU A 54 12.61 -4.94 10.07
N SER A 55 11.95 -4.83 8.91
CA SER A 55 12.53 -4.23 7.71
C SER A 55 12.01 -2.80 7.54
N PRO A 56 12.89 -1.79 7.41
CA PRO A 56 12.46 -0.42 7.11
C PRO A 56 12.06 -0.22 5.65
N TYR A 57 12.18 -1.26 4.82
CA TYR A 57 11.99 -1.14 3.37
C TYR A 57 10.80 -1.92 2.85
N ILE A 58 10.44 -3.03 3.50
CA ILE A 58 9.34 -3.89 3.12
C ILE A 58 8.31 -3.82 4.24
N PRO A 59 7.13 -3.24 4.01
CA PRO A 59 6.09 -3.22 5.01
C PRO A 59 5.72 -4.65 5.42
N GLU A 60 5.48 -4.84 6.71
CA GLU A 60 4.84 -6.07 7.20
C GLU A 60 3.35 -6.06 6.88
N GLU A 61 2.78 -4.86 6.83
CA GLU A 61 1.35 -4.64 6.68
C GLU A 61 1.11 -3.44 5.76
N VAL A 62 0.17 -3.60 4.81
CA VAL A 62 -0.33 -2.51 3.99
C VAL A 62 -1.85 -2.57 3.94
N VAL A 63 -2.48 -1.44 4.27
CA VAL A 63 -3.93 -1.24 4.27
C VAL A 63 -4.26 -0.08 3.36
N LEU A 64 -5.35 -0.20 2.62
CA LEU A 64 -5.86 0.79 1.69
C LEU A 64 -7.28 1.14 2.12
N TYR A 65 -7.59 2.43 2.21
CA TYR A 65 -8.95 2.93 2.34
C TYR A 65 -9.31 3.62 1.04
N ILE A 66 -10.27 3.05 0.32
CA ILE A 66 -10.74 3.58 -0.97
C ILE A 66 -12.22 3.97 -0.86
N PRO A 67 -12.72 4.92 -1.65
CA PRO A 67 -14.14 5.23 -1.68
C PRO A 67 -14.98 3.99 -2.01
N LYS A 68 -16.13 3.84 -1.34
CA LYS A 68 -17.05 2.73 -1.57
C LYS A 68 -17.50 2.68 -3.03
N ASN A 69 -17.47 1.48 -3.61
CA ASN A 69 -17.83 1.18 -5.00
C ASN A 69 -16.87 1.76 -6.06
N GLU A 70 -15.70 2.26 -5.68
CA GLU A 70 -14.64 2.56 -6.63
C GLU A 70 -13.77 1.34 -6.91
N VAL A 71 -13.19 1.32 -8.09
CA VAL A 71 -12.22 0.31 -8.50
C VAL A 71 -10.87 0.68 -7.89
N VAL A 72 -10.08 -0.32 -7.50
CA VAL A 72 -8.72 -0.10 -7.02
C VAL A 72 -7.91 0.54 -8.13
N ASP A 73 -7.54 1.81 -7.95
CA ASP A 73 -6.77 2.54 -8.95
C ASP A 73 -5.32 2.02 -9.01
N ALA A 74 -4.84 1.71 -10.21
CA ALA A 74 -3.44 1.37 -10.45
C ALA A 74 -2.47 2.47 -9.98
N GLU A 75 -2.89 3.74 -10.01
CA GLU A 75 -2.10 4.85 -9.49
C GLU A 75 -1.93 4.81 -7.97
N LEU A 76 -2.87 4.21 -7.24
CA LEU A 76 -2.76 3.98 -5.79
C LEU A 76 -1.82 2.80 -5.51
N ILE A 77 -1.87 1.75 -6.33
CA ILE A 77 -0.93 0.63 -6.24
C ILE A 77 0.50 1.05 -6.60
N ALA A 78 0.68 2.04 -7.49
CA ALA A 78 1.98 2.66 -7.78
C ALA A 78 2.64 3.31 -6.58
N GLU A 79 1.87 3.62 -5.54
CA GLU A 79 2.37 4.22 -4.31
C GLU A 79 2.96 3.19 -3.34
N LEU A 80 2.94 1.90 -3.67
CA LEU A 80 3.59 0.91 -2.81
C LEU A 80 5.07 1.26 -2.62
N PRO A 81 5.57 1.24 -1.37
CA PRO A 81 6.88 1.83 -1.02
C PRO A 81 8.06 1.19 -1.74
N PHE A 82 7.91 -0.04 -2.22
CA PHE A 82 8.94 -0.78 -2.93
C PHE A 82 8.89 -0.63 -4.46
N LEU A 83 8.00 0.21 -5.00
CA LEU A 83 7.92 0.51 -6.43
C LEU A 83 8.48 1.90 -6.75
N ILE A 84 9.08 2.04 -7.94
CA ILE A 84 9.44 3.35 -8.49
C ILE A 84 8.15 3.95 -9.10
N PRO A 85 7.72 5.14 -8.64
CA PRO A 85 6.55 5.81 -9.22
C PRO A 85 6.68 6.01 -10.73
N ASN A 86 5.56 6.05 -11.45
CA ASN A 86 5.49 6.26 -12.91
C ASN A 86 6.16 5.17 -13.77
N THR A 87 6.41 3.98 -13.20
CA THR A 87 6.96 2.83 -13.97
C THR A 87 5.92 1.74 -14.23
N ILE A 88 4.69 1.90 -13.70
CA ILE A 88 3.59 0.96 -13.83
C ILE A 88 3.09 0.90 -15.28
N GLU A 89 3.03 -0.31 -15.82
CA GLU A 89 2.56 -0.62 -17.17
C GLU A 89 1.72 -1.90 -17.15
N ASN A 90 0.90 -2.12 -18.19
CA ASN A 90 0.15 -3.36 -18.43
C ASN A 90 -0.75 -3.81 -17.27
N VAL A 91 -1.43 -2.87 -16.62
CA VAL A 91 -2.34 -3.13 -15.51
C VAL A 91 -3.46 -4.07 -15.96
N LYS A 92 -3.70 -5.12 -15.16
CA LYS A 92 -4.81 -6.04 -15.27
C LYS A 92 -5.39 -6.25 -13.89
N GLU A 93 -6.69 -6.08 -13.78
CA GLU A 93 -7.42 -6.26 -12.54
C GLU A 93 -8.42 -7.40 -12.69
N GLU A 94 -8.50 -8.23 -11.66
CA GLU A 94 -9.47 -9.31 -11.58
C GLU A 94 -10.11 -9.30 -10.20
N GLU A 95 -11.44 -9.21 -10.17
CA GLU A 95 -12.22 -9.21 -8.93
C GLU A 95 -12.99 -10.54 -8.78
N ARG A 96 -12.87 -11.16 -7.61
CA ARG A 96 -13.50 -12.44 -7.26
C ARG A 96 -14.09 -12.35 -5.85
N GLY A 97 -15.31 -11.82 -5.76
CA GLY A 97 -15.97 -11.60 -4.47
C GLY A 97 -15.22 -10.55 -3.65
N ASP A 98 -14.75 -10.93 -2.47
CA ASP A 98 -14.00 -10.03 -1.58
C ASP A 98 -12.51 -9.92 -1.92
N ILE A 99 -12.04 -10.64 -2.96
CA ILE A 99 -10.64 -10.66 -3.37
C ILE A 99 -10.46 -9.86 -4.66
N ILE A 100 -9.49 -8.97 -4.67
CA ILE A 100 -9.06 -8.21 -5.86
C ILE A 100 -7.61 -8.57 -6.15
N ILE A 101 -7.33 -8.95 -7.40
CA ILE A 101 -5.98 -9.27 -7.86
C ILE A 101 -5.57 -8.21 -8.88
N VAL A 102 -4.53 -7.46 -8.58
CA VAL A 102 -3.96 -6.45 -9.47
C VAL A 102 -2.62 -6.95 -9.99
N LYS A 103 -2.46 -7.04 -11.31
CA LYS A 103 -1.21 -7.42 -11.97
C LYS A 103 -0.70 -6.31 -12.87
N PHE A 104 0.58 -6.02 -12.82
CA PHE A 104 1.20 -4.97 -13.64
C PHE A 104 2.70 -5.22 -13.78
N ASN A 105 3.37 -4.47 -14.65
CA ASN A 105 4.83 -4.40 -14.71
C ASN A 105 5.31 -3.12 -14.06
N ALA A 106 6.31 -3.17 -13.20
CA ALA A 106 6.89 -1.97 -12.57
C ALA A 106 8.35 -2.17 -12.21
N THR A 107 9.11 -1.08 -12.15
CA THR A 107 10.47 -1.10 -11.61
C THR A 107 10.41 -1.06 -10.08
N THR A 108 11.15 -1.95 -9.41
CA THR A 108 11.25 -1.96 -7.95
C THR A 108 12.31 -0.96 -7.48
N ARG A 109 12.08 -0.26 -6.36
CA ARG A 109 13.12 0.57 -5.73
C ARG A 109 14.30 -0.29 -5.29
N GLU A 110 15.47 0.34 -5.18
CA GLU A 110 16.67 -0.28 -4.59
C GLU A 110 16.45 -0.56 -3.09
N ILE A 111 15.80 -1.69 -2.82
CA ILE A 111 15.53 -2.20 -1.50
C ILE A 111 16.32 -3.49 -1.34
N SER A 112 17.15 -3.52 -0.30
CA SER A 112 17.89 -4.70 0.12
C SER A 112 16.95 -5.90 0.19
N GLY A 113 17.20 -6.92 -0.64
CA GLY A 113 16.39 -8.14 -0.71
C GLY A 113 15.30 -8.18 -1.79
N VAL A 114 15.11 -7.14 -2.62
CA VAL A 114 14.16 -7.18 -3.76
C VAL A 114 14.81 -6.78 -5.08
N SER A 115 15.42 -5.59 -5.15
CA SER A 115 15.99 -5.07 -6.41
C SER A 115 17.19 -5.85 -6.91
N GLU A 116 17.98 -6.44 -6.01
CA GLU A 116 19.13 -7.30 -6.36
C GLU A 116 18.71 -8.50 -7.22
N PHE A 117 17.43 -8.87 -7.17
CA PHE A 117 16.90 -9.98 -7.94
C PHE A 117 16.38 -9.57 -9.32
N PHE A 118 16.21 -8.26 -9.57
CA PHE A 118 15.61 -7.71 -10.78
C PHE A 118 16.37 -6.47 -11.33
N PRO A 119 17.70 -6.51 -11.47
CA PRO A 119 18.45 -5.36 -11.98
C PRO A 119 18.02 -5.05 -13.42
N ASP A 120 17.70 -3.78 -13.69
CA ASP A 120 17.28 -3.26 -15.00
C ASP A 120 16.04 -3.95 -15.62
N GLU A 121 15.24 -4.65 -14.82
CA GLU A 121 14.00 -5.31 -15.25
C GLU A 121 12.75 -4.52 -14.79
N LYS A 122 11.65 -4.68 -15.53
CA LYS A 122 10.28 -4.36 -15.06
C LYS A 122 9.54 -5.67 -14.75
N PRO A 123 9.79 -6.29 -13.58
CA PRO A 123 9.14 -7.55 -13.22
C PRO A 123 7.61 -7.42 -13.25
N GLU A 124 6.95 -8.55 -13.47
CA GLU A 124 5.52 -8.68 -13.24
C GLU A 124 5.28 -8.69 -11.74
N VAL A 125 4.44 -7.76 -11.27
CA VAL A 125 3.99 -7.65 -9.89
C VAL A 125 2.54 -8.06 -9.84
N GLU A 126 2.21 -8.96 -8.92
CA GLU A 126 0.85 -9.40 -8.60
C GLU A 126 0.60 -9.04 -7.13
N VAL A 127 -0.42 -8.22 -6.90
CA VAL A 127 -0.87 -7.78 -5.58
C VAL A 127 -2.25 -8.39 -5.35
N VAL A 128 -2.39 -9.16 -4.26
CA VAL A 128 -3.66 -9.74 -3.83
C VAL A 128 -4.19 -8.92 -2.68
N LEU A 129 -5.35 -8.30 -2.90
CA LEU A 129 -6.08 -7.48 -1.94
C LEU A 129 -7.31 -8.24 -1.47
N LYS A 130 -7.68 -8.04 -0.21
CA LYS A 130 -8.89 -8.60 0.37
C LYS A 130 -9.69 -7.50 1.06
N ARG A 131 -10.98 -7.40 0.72
CA ARG A 131 -11.91 -6.49 1.36
C ARG A 131 -12.16 -6.94 2.80
N SER A 132 -12.08 -5.98 3.70
CA SER A 132 -12.52 -6.10 5.08
C SER A 132 -13.99 -5.74 5.19
N SER A 133 -14.66 -6.21 6.24
CA SER A 133 -16.02 -5.77 6.58
C SER A 133 -16.03 -4.40 7.28
N LYS A 134 -14.86 -3.88 7.67
CA LYS A 134 -14.72 -2.55 8.26
C LYS A 134 -14.96 -1.48 7.21
N THR A 135 -15.68 -0.42 7.61
CA THR A 135 -15.86 0.78 6.78
C THR A 135 -15.66 2.02 7.63
N PHE A 136 -15.03 3.03 7.06
CA PHE A 136 -14.72 4.29 7.72
C PHE A 136 -15.37 5.42 6.95
N GLY A 137 -16.57 5.84 7.39
CA GLY A 137 -17.38 6.78 6.64
C GLY A 137 -17.77 6.23 5.27
N ASN A 138 -17.34 6.92 4.21
CA ASN A 138 -17.62 6.53 2.82
C ASN A 138 -16.50 5.69 2.18
N HIS A 139 -15.53 5.26 2.99
CA HIS A 139 -14.42 4.41 2.55
C HIS A 139 -14.61 2.96 2.98
N GLU A 140 -14.17 2.04 2.13
CA GLU A 140 -14.00 0.63 2.45
C GLU A 140 -12.53 0.31 2.69
N GLU A 141 -12.28 -0.67 3.55
CA GLU A 141 -10.94 -1.13 3.90
C GLU A 141 -10.54 -2.35 3.06
N LEU A 142 -9.38 -2.27 2.43
CA LEU A 142 -8.71 -3.33 1.69
C LEU A 142 -7.35 -3.57 2.33
N PHE A 143 -7.01 -4.82 2.64
CA PHE A 143 -5.64 -5.16 3.04
C PHE A 143 -4.94 -5.94 1.94
N ILE A 144 -3.64 -5.69 1.78
CA ILE A 144 -2.80 -6.53 0.93
C ILE A 144 -2.56 -7.84 1.68
N GLU A 145 -3.05 -8.95 1.13
CA GLU A 145 -2.80 -10.29 1.67
C GLU A 145 -1.43 -10.78 1.21
N SER A 146 -1.08 -10.55 -0.06
CA SER A 146 0.21 -10.94 -0.59
C SER A 146 0.67 -10.09 -1.77
N ILE A 147 1.99 -10.04 -1.94
CA ILE A 147 2.64 -9.50 -3.13
C ILE A 147 3.55 -10.56 -3.71
N LYS A 148 3.51 -10.70 -5.01
CA LYS A 148 4.41 -11.55 -5.78
C LYS A 148 5.11 -10.71 -6.83
N ILE A 149 6.43 -10.80 -6.89
CA ILE A 149 7.25 -10.10 -7.87
C ILE A 149 8.02 -11.15 -8.68
N LYS A 150 7.81 -11.18 -9.99
CA LYS A 150 8.36 -12.19 -10.90
C LYS A 150 9.12 -11.53 -12.04
N GLY A 151 10.44 -11.73 -12.05
CA GLY A 151 11.32 -11.34 -13.16
C GLY A 151 11.64 -12.52 -14.07
N ALA A 152 12.65 -12.37 -14.93
CA ALA A 152 13.03 -13.41 -15.88
C ALA A 152 13.62 -14.67 -15.21
N LYS A 153 14.35 -14.49 -14.10
CA LYS A 153 15.12 -15.57 -13.45
C LYS A 153 14.70 -15.88 -12.02
N LYS A 154 13.94 -14.99 -11.38
CA LYS A 154 13.60 -15.09 -9.96
C LYS A 154 12.15 -14.71 -9.71
N GLU A 155 11.62 -15.24 -8.62
CA GLU A 155 10.30 -14.94 -8.08
C GLU A 155 10.46 -14.70 -6.59
N VAL A 156 9.93 -13.57 -6.11
CA VAL A 156 9.90 -13.19 -4.69
C VAL A 156 8.45 -13.07 -4.26
N LYS A 157 8.14 -13.56 -3.06
CA LYS A 157 6.79 -13.51 -2.48
C LYS A 157 6.85 -12.92 -1.09
N PHE A 158 5.94 -11.99 -0.84
CA PHE A 158 5.65 -11.41 0.45
C PHE A 158 4.25 -11.84 0.84
N GLN A 159 4.13 -12.48 2.00
CA GLN A 159 2.86 -12.64 2.69
C GLN A 159 2.83 -11.53 3.73
N MET A 160 1.79 -10.72 3.71
CA MET A 160 1.61 -9.70 4.73
C MET A 160 0.80 -10.27 5.87
N SER A 161 1.03 -9.75 7.07
CA SER A 161 0.22 -10.08 8.23
C SER A 161 -1.20 -9.59 7.99
N GLU A 162 -2.22 -10.43 8.24
CA GLU A 162 -3.60 -9.93 8.33
C GLU A 162 -3.64 -8.86 9.44
N HIS A 163 -4.22 -7.71 9.12
CA HIS A 163 -4.28 -6.55 10.01
C HIS A 163 -4.80 -6.95 11.41
N LYS A 164 -3.93 -6.85 12.42
CA LYS A 164 -4.20 -7.13 13.84
C LYS A 164 -3.43 -6.13 14.69
N LEU A 165 -3.89 -4.88 14.81
CA LEU A 165 -3.31 -3.89 15.72
C LEU A 165 -4.31 -3.38 16.76
#